data_AF-A0AAJ5Z001-F1
#
_entry.id   AF-A0AAJ5Z001-F1
#
_cell.length_a   1.000
_cell.length_b   1.000
_cell.length_c   1.000
_cell.angle_alpha   90.00
_cell.angle_beta   90.00
_cell.angle_gamma   90.00
#
_symmetry.space_group_name_H-M   'P 1'
#
loop_
_entity.id
_entity.type
_entity.pdbx_description
1 polymer ?
#
loop_
_entity_poly.entity_id
_entity_poly.type
_entity_poly.pdbx_seq_one_letter_code
_entity_poly.pdbx_strand_id
1 'polypeptide(L)'
;MDHPHASALRAWMPQCYGIADEHGEWLEGWPRVPLKAMCGTYSVTLENLVRPFCRANVCDIKIGTVLYNEANPRLSAEKRERMQRKAQETTSGSHGLLLLHEWEGAWPSRTDHR
;
A
#
# COMPACT_ATOMS: atom_id res chain seq x y z
N MET A 1 20.91 -9.37 -2.76
CA MET A 1 21.60 -8.45 -1.84
C MET A 1 20.67 -8.21 -0.67
N ASP A 2 20.99 -8.76 0.49
CA ASP A 2 20.23 -8.47 1.71
C ASP A 2 20.64 -7.07 2.17
N HIS A 3 19.80 -6.08 1.89
CA HIS A 3 19.99 -4.73 2.41
C HIS A 3 19.79 -4.79 3.93
N PRO A 4 20.78 -4.40 4.75
CA PRO A 4 20.74 -4.62 6.20
C PRO A 4 19.51 -3.98 6.88
N HIS A 5 18.96 -2.91 6.27
CA HIS A 5 17.74 -2.25 6.75
C HIS A 5 16.43 -2.89 6.27
N ALA A 6 16.45 -3.78 5.26
CA ALA A 6 15.25 -4.44 4.78
C ALA A 6 14.65 -5.39 5.82
N SER A 7 15.48 -5.96 6.71
CA SER A 7 15.02 -6.80 7.83
C SER A 7 14.18 -6.00 8.82
N ALA A 8 14.57 -4.75 9.11
CA ALA A 8 13.87 -3.89 10.06
C ALA A 8 12.45 -3.50 9.58
N LEU A 9 12.24 -3.39 8.26
CA LEU A 9 10.93 -3.07 7.68
C LEU A 9 9.94 -4.22 7.77
N ARG A 10 10.42 -5.48 7.83
CA ARG A 10 9.54 -6.67 7.88
C ARG A 10 8.60 -6.65 9.08
N ALA A 11 9.01 -6.05 10.20
CA ALA A 11 8.19 -5.95 11.40
C ALA A 11 6.97 -5.02 11.22
N TRP A 12 6.99 -4.14 10.22
CA TRP A 12 5.94 -3.14 9.96
C TRP A 12 5.10 -3.45 8.72
N MET A 13 5.44 -4.51 7.98
CA MET A 13 4.74 -4.93 6.76
C MET A 13 3.86 -6.15 7.04
N PRO A 14 2.72 -6.30 6.35
CA PRO A 14 1.96 -7.54 6.39
C PRO A 14 2.82 -8.74 5.99
N GLN A 15 2.60 -9.90 6.59
CA GLN A 15 3.23 -11.12 6.10
C GLN A 15 2.79 -11.38 4.66
N CYS A 16 3.74 -11.73 3.79
CA CYS A 16 3.47 -12.09 2.41
C CYS A 16 3.62 -13.60 2.24
N TYR A 17 2.54 -14.28 1.87
CA TYR A 17 2.48 -15.73 1.77
C TYR A 17 2.90 -16.24 0.39
N GLY A 18 2.76 -15.43 -0.65
CA GLY A 18 3.16 -15.80 -2.01
C GLY A 18 2.47 -14.98 -3.08
N ILE A 19 2.70 -15.40 -4.33
CA ILE A 19 2.03 -14.87 -5.52
C ILE A 19 1.19 -16.00 -6.10
N ALA A 20 -0.05 -15.69 -6.46
CA ALA A 20 -0.93 -16.59 -7.21
C ALA A 20 -1.26 -15.98 -8.58
N ASP A 21 -1.50 -16.82 -9.57
CA ASP A 21 -2.00 -16.40 -10.87
C ASP A 21 -3.52 -16.13 -10.83
N GLU A 22 -4.11 -15.85 -11.99
CA GLU A 22 -5.55 -15.58 -12.14
C GLU A 22 -6.45 -16.79 -11.87
N HIS A 23 -5.90 -18.01 -11.86
CA HIS A 23 -6.61 -19.24 -11.52
C HIS A 23 -6.48 -19.59 -10.03
N GLY A 24 -5.68 -18.85 -9.28
CA GLY A 24 -5.40 -19.12 -7.87
C GLY A 24 -4.28 -20.13 -7.65
N GLU A 25 -3.55 -20.50 -8.71
CA GLU A 25 -2.41 -21.41 -8.61
C GLU A 25 -1.18 -20.66 -8.11
N TRP A 26 -0.43 -21.29 -7.20
CA TRP A 26 0.74 -20.67 -6.57
C TRP A 26 1.93 -20.65 -7.52
N LEU A 27 2.58 -19.49 -7.63
CA LEU A 27 3.77 -19.35 -8.44
C LEU A 27 4.97 -20.01 -7.73
N GLU A 28 5.54 -21.02 -8.39
CA GLU A 28 6.71 -21.74 -7.88
C GLU A 28 7.95 -20.83 -7.75
N GLY A 29 8.79 -21.12 -6.76
CA GLY A 29 10.04 -20.39 -6.53
C GLY A 29 9.93 -19.15 -5.64
N TRP A 30 8.77 -18.84 -5.07
CA TRP A 30 8.63 -17.82 -4.02
C TRP A 30 9.56 -18.09 -2.81
N PRO A 31 10.22 -17.08 -2.21
CA PRO A 31 10.12 -15.63 -2.46
C PRO A 31 11.01 -15.12 -3.59
N ARG A 32 11.72 -16.00 -4.30
CA ARG A 32 12.67 -15.66 -5.38
C ARG A 32 12.10 -16.06 -6.74
N VAL A 33 10.97 -15.46 -7.09
CA VAL A 33 10.38 -15.63 -8.42
C VAL A 33 11.19 -14.81 -9.44
N PRO A 34 11.65 -15.39 -10.56
CA PRO A 34 12.25 -14.62 -11.64
C PRO A 34 11.22 -13.63 -12.22
N LEU A 35 11.46 -12.32 -12.08
CA LEU A 35 10.58 -11.24 -12.57
C LEU A 35 10.23 -11.33 -14.07
N LYS A 36 11.02 -12.07 -14.85
CA LYS A 36 10.83 -12.27 -16.30
C LYS A 36 9.72 -13.28 -16.62
N ALA A 37 9.21 -14.03 -15.63
CA ALA A 37 8.19 -15.07 -15.83
C ALA A 37 6.74 -14.56 -15.76
N MET A 38 6.52 -13.31 -15.33
CA MET A 38 5.17 -12.79 -15.10
C MET A 38 4.57 -12.12 -16.35
N CYS A 39 4.01 -12.91 -17.25
CA CYS A 39 3.03 -12.44 -18.24
C CYS A 39 1.63 -12.86 -17.75
N GLY A 40 0.66 -11.94 -17.75
CA GLY A 40 -0.71 -12.20 -17.24
C GLY A 40 -1.04 -11.49 -15.92
N THR A 41 -2.20 -11.83 -15.34
CA THR A 41 -2.69 -11.25 -14.09
C THR A 41 -2.20 -12.07 -12.90
N TYR A 42 -1.60 -11.41 -11.91
CA TYR A 42 -1.11 -12.05 -10.69
C TYR A 42 -1.60 -11.28 -9.46
N SER A 43 -1.82 -12.01 -8.38
CA SER A 43 -2.21 -11.48 -7.08
C SER A 43 -1.13 -11.76 -6.04
N VAL A 44 -0.88 -10.79 -5.16
CA VAL A 44 -0.01 -10.97 -3.99
C VAL A 44 -0.88 -11.35 -2.80
N THR A 45 -0.60 -12.47 -2.16
CA THR A 45 -1.36 -12.92 -0.98
C THR A 45 -0.70 -12.40 0.29
N LEU A 46 -1.43 -11.55 1.03
CA LEU A 46 -0.96 -10.88 2.23
C LEU A 46 -1.79 -11.27 3.46
N GLU A 47 -1.19 -11.13 4.64
CA GLU A 47 -1.87 -11.18 5.92
C GLU A 47 -3.00 -10.15 5.98
N ASN A 48 -4.16 -10.61 6.46
CA ASN A 48 -5.27 -9.72 6.75
C ASN A 48 -5.06 -9.04 8.10
N LEU A 49 -4.57 -7.80 8.07
CA LEU A 49 -4.28 -6.99 9.25
C LEU A 49 -5.52 -6.68 10.12
N VAL A 50 -6.73 -6.69 9.54
CA VAL A 50 -7.96 -6.37 10.29
C VAL A 50 -8.65 -7.60 10.87
N ARG A 51 -8.24 -8.81 10.47
CA ARG A 51 -8.85 -10.08 10.91
C ARG A 51 -8.98 -10.23 12.43
N PRO A 52 -8.04 -9.79 13.28
CA PRO A 52 -8.16 -9.94 14.73
C PRO A 52 -9.21 -9.03 15.39
N PHE A 53 -9.67 -7.99 14.71
CA PHE A 53 -10.52 -6.96 15.30
C PHE A 53 -12.01 -7.26 15.07
N CYS A 54 -12.82 -7.19 16.12
CA CYS A 54 -14.29 -7.29 15.99
C CYS A 54 -14.92 -6.07 15.29
N ARG A 55 -14.28 -4.90 15.46
CA ARG A 55 -14.64 -3.62 14.82
C ARG A 55 -13.34 -2.88 14.53
N ALA A 56 -12.80 -3.09 13.34
CA ALA A 56 -11.62 -2.37 12.89
C ALA A 56 -12.00 -0.94 12.48
N ASN A 57 -11.23 0.04 12.95
CA ASN A 57 -11.27 1.40 12.42
C ASN A 57 -9.97 1.59 11.65
N VAL A 58 -10.07 1.84 10.34
CA VAL A 58 -8.91 1.85 9.44
C VAL A 58 -8.64 3.29 8.99
N CYS A 59 -7.36 3.67 9.00
CA CYS A 59 -6.89 4.94 8.47
C CYS A 59 -5.70 4.68 7.53
N ASP A 60 -5.83 5.09 6.27
CA ASP A 60 -4.75 5.06 5.28
C ASP A 60 -4.07 6.45 5.22
N ILE A 61 -2.75 6.45 5.40
CA ILE A 61 -1.91 7.64 5.35
C ILE A 61 -0.82 7.45 4.30
N LYS A 62 -0.81 8.31 3.27
CA LYS A 62 0.33 8.40 2.35
C LYS A 62 1.46 9.20 2.98
N ILE A 63 2.68 8.67 2.87
CA ILE A 63 3.90 9.27 3.41
C ILE A 63 4.79 9.75 2.25
N GLY A 64 5.34 10.95 2.37
CA GLY A 64 6.25 11.58 1.42
C GLY A 64 5.71 12.90 0.84
N THR A 65 6.63 13.80 0.47
CA THR A 65 6.34 15.05 -0.25
C THR A 65 6.30 14.85 -1.77
N VAL A 66 6.87 13.75 -2.27
CA VAL A 66 6.89 13.38 -3.68
C VAL A 66 6.00 12.16 -3.89
N LEU A 67 4.94 12.30 -4.69
CA LEU A 67 3.90 11.27 -4.90
C LEU A 67 4.12 10.39 -6.14
N TYR A 68 5.31 10.45 -6.74
CA TYR A 68 5.68 9.69 -7.93
C TYR A 68 7.11 9.14 -7.80
N ASN A 69 7.43 8.11 -8.58
CA ASN A 69 8.78 7.53 -8.62
C ASN A 69 9.55 8.11 -9.81
N GLU A 70 10.58 8.91 -9.56
CA GLU A 70 11.46 9.48 -10.59
C GLU A 70 12.25 8.44 -11.36
N ALA A 71 12.60 7.32 -10.73
CA ALA A 71 13.31 6.23 -11.37
C ALA A 71 12.42 5.35 -12.27
N ASN A 72 11.11 5.64 -12.37
CA ASN A 72 10.20 4.87 -13.22
C ASN A 72 10.25 5.38 -14.67
N PRO A 73 10.83 4.63 -15.62
CA PRO A 73 10.94 5.05 -17.02
C PRO A 73 9.59 5.12 -17.74
N ARG A 74 8.52 4.57 -17.16
CA ARG A 74 7.16 4.58 -17.71
C ARG A 74 6.29 5.71 -17.13
N LEU A 75 6.86 6.62 -16.35
CA LEU A 75 6.12 7.76 -15.80
C LEU A 75 5.81 8.77 -16.92
N SER A 76 4.53 8.91 -17.28
CA SER A 76 4.10 9.92 -18.24
C SER A 76 4.17 11.33 -17.65
N ALA A 77 4.36 12.34 -18.52
CA ALA A 77 4.37 13.75 -18.13
C ALA A 77 3.05 14.17 -17.46
N GLU A 78 1.92 13.75 -18.03
CA GLU A 78 0.59 14.01 -17.46
C GLU A 78 0.44 13.43 -16.05
N LYS A 79 0.89 12.18 -15.83
CA LYS A 79 0.83 11.55 -14.51
C LYS A 79 1.71 12.28 -13.51
N ARG A 80 2.89 12.74 -13.94
CA ARG A 80 3.80 13.53 -13.12
C ARG A 80 3.15 14.86 -12.70
N GLU A 81 2.62 15.62 -13.66
CA GLU A 81 1.97 16.90 -13.41
C GLU A 81 0.77 16.74 -12.46
N ARG A 82 -0.08 15.74 -12.70
CA ARG A 82 -1.22 15.42 -11.83
C ARG A 82 -0.79 15.12 -10.39
N MET A 83 0.31 14.37 -10.21
CA MET A 83 0.82 14.04 -8.87
C MET A 83 1.48 15.24 -8.18
N GLN A 84 2.16 16.10 -8.93
CA GLN A 84 2.71 17.35 -8.41
C GLN A 84 1.61 18.30 -7.95
N ARG A 85 0.57 18.48 -8.76
CA ARG A 85 -0.62 19.27 -8.39
C ARG A 85 -1.27 18.72 -7.12
N LYS A 86 -1.46 17.39 -7.04
CA LYS A 86 -2.01 16.75 -5.83
C LYS A 86 -1.14 16.98 -4.59
N ALA A 87 0.18 16.98 -4.71
CA ALA A 87 1.06 17.28 -3.59
C ALA A 87 0.91 18.74 -3.13
N GLN A 88 0.82 19.68 -4.07
CA GLN A 88 0.64 21.12 -3.77
C GLN A 88 -0.70 21.44 -3.12
N GLU A 89 -1.77 20.76 -3.56
CA GLU A 89 -3.14 20.98 -3.08
C GLU A 89 -3.45 20.28 -1.75
N THR A 90 -2.54 19.44 -1.24
CA THR A 90 -2.78 18.62 -0.05
C THR A 90 -1.68 18.78 1.00
N THR A 91 -1.89 18.20 2.19
CA THR A 91 -0.90 18.22 3.27
C THR A 91 0.38 17.43 2.92
N SER A 92 0.38 16.62 1.86
CA SER A 92 1.59 15.90 1.42
C SER A 92 2.71 16.87 1.02
N GLY A 93 2.43 17.93 0.27
CA GLY A 93 3.46 18.87 -0.18
C GLY A 93 4.08 19.70 0.95
N SER A 94 3.32 19.98 2.01
CA SER A 94 3.76 20.83 3.14
C SER A 94 4.29 20.04 4.34
N HIS A 95 3.67 18.89 4.66
CA HIS A 95 3.95 18.11 5.87
C HIS A 95 4.46 16.70 5.58
N GLY A 96 4.56 16.30 4.31
CA GLY A 96 4.98 14.96 3.92
C GLY A 96 4.00 13.86 4.31
N LEU A 97 2.76 14.20 4.68
CA LEU A 97 1.71 13.26 5.06
C LEU A 97 0.39 13.66 4.42
N LEU A 98 -0.38 12.68 3.95
CA LEU A 98 -1.73 12.88 3.43
C LEU A 98 -2.65 11.78 3.93
N LEU A 99 -3.70 12.16 4.65
CA LEU A 99 -4.81 11.28 4.98
C LEU A 99 -5.59 10.97 3.70
N LEU A 100 -5.83 9.70 3.42
CA LEU A 100 -6.74 9.32 2.34
C LEU A 100 -8.17 9.24 2.86
N HIS A 101 -9.11 9.58 1.98
CA HIS A 101 -10.53 9.74 2.29
C HIS A 101 -11.28 8.44 2.66
N GLU A 102 -10.57 7.33 2.86
CA GLU A 102 -11.17 6.05 3.23
C GLU A 102 -10.99 5.83 4.74
N TRP A 103 -11.80 6.53 5.52
CA TRP A 103 -12.05 6.19 6.92
C TRP A 103 -13.25 5.24 6.95
N GLU A 104 -12.99 3.94 7.10
CA GLU A 104 -14.04 2.96 7.38
C GLU A 104 -14.13 2.71 8.89
N GLY A 105 -15.33 2.89 9.46
CA GLY A 105 -15.61 2.52 10.86
C GLY A 105 -15.68 3.66 11.89
N ALA A 106 -16.22 4.84 11.56
CA ALA A 106 -16.71 5.70 12.63
C ALA A 106 -17.95 5.03 13.25
N TRP A 107 -17.79 4.22 14.29
CA TRP A 107 -18.91 3.72 15.10
C TRP A 107 -19.24 4.80 16.12
N PRO A 108 -20.21 5.70 15.89
CA PRO A 108 -20.66 6.57 16.96
C PRO A 108 -21.22 5.65 18.05
N SER A 109 -20.57 5.60 19.21
CA SER A 109 -21.29 5.25 20.43
C SER A 109 -22.40 6.28 20.52
N ARG A 110 -23.66 5.85 20.39
CA ARG A 110 -24.81 6.68 20.79
C ARG A 110 -24.47 7.27 22.16
N THR A 111 -24.19 8.56 22.23
CA THR A 111 -24.41 9.34 23.44
C THR A 111 -25.92 9.42 23.58
N ASP A 112 -26.49 8.40 24.21
CA ASP A 112 -27.86 8.41 24.69
C ASP A 112 -27.89 9.39 25.86
N HIS A 113 -28.14 10.66 25.57
CA HIS A 113 -28.49 11.65 26.58
C HIS A 113 -29.92 11.36 27.02
N ARG A 114 -30.06 10.52 28.04
CA ARG A 114 -31.21 10.57 28.96
C ARG A 114 -30.89 11.47 30.13
#